data_AF-A0A7J3GCL9-F1
#
_entry.id   AF-A0A7J3GCL9-F1
#
_cell.length_a   1.000
_cell.length_b   1.000
_cell.length_c   1.000
_cell.angle_alpha   90.00
_cell.angle_beta   90.00
_cell.angle_gamma   90.00
#
_symmetry.space_group_name_H-M   'P 1'
#
loop_
_entity.id
_entity.type
_entity.pdbx_description
1 polymer ?
#
loop_
_entity_poly.entity_id
_entity_poly.type
_entity_poly.pdbx_seq_one_letter_code
_entity_poly.pdbx_strand_id
1 'polypeptide(L)'
;DMTPLPELASTGYCLANPGEAYIIYSPSNAEIKVDLRTAYGRLKVEWMHPVLGNSIQAGTVDGGEWCTLKPPLEGDSVLLLYK
;
A
#
# COMPACT_ATOMS: atom_id res chain seq x y z
N ASP A 1 -14.76 -8.00 -0.26
CA ASP A 1 -13.82 -9.05 0.18
C ASP A 1 -12.41 -8.75 -0.29
N MET A 2 -11.40 -9.18 0.46
CA MET A 2 -9.98 -8.99 0.11
C MET A 2 -9.50 -10.16 -0.74
N THR A 3 -8.91 -9.89 -1.91
CA THR A 3 -8.36 -10.92 -2.80
C THR A 3 -6.93 -10.59 -3.23
N PRO A 4 -6.09 -11.61 -3.53
CA PRO A 4 -4.75 -11.36 -4.08
C PRO A 4 -4.86 -10.72 -5.47
N LEU A 5 -4.23 -9.56 -5.65
CA LEU A 5 -4.23 -8.77 -6.89
C LEU A 5 -2.81 -8.24 -7.15
N PRO A 6 -1.83 -9.14 -7.43
CA PRO A 6 -0.41 -8.80 -7.53
C PRO A 6 -0.09 -7.71 -8.55
N GLU A 7 -0.91 -7.57 -9.59
CA GLU A 7 -0.79 -6.57 -10.64
C GLU A 7 -1.03 -5.13 -10.17
N LEU A 8 -1.67 -4.93 -9.01
CA LEU A 8 -1.95 -3.59 -8.47
C LEU A 8 -0.75 -2.97 -7.75
N ALA A 9 0.35 -3.71 -7.53
CA ALA A 9 1.55 -3.18 -6.90
C ALA A 9 2.82 -3.64 -7.64
N SER A 10 3.78 -2.74 -7.82
CA SER A 10 5.07 -3.05 -8.46
C SER A 10 5.89 -4.14 -7.77
N THR A 11 5.60 -4.43 -6.49
CA THR A 11 6.25 -5.50 -5.73
C THR A 11 5.73 -6.89 -6.10
N GLY A 12 4.57 -6.98 -6.75
CA GLY A 12 3.87 -8.25 -7.01
C GLY A 12 3.21 -8.88 -5.78
N TYR A 13 3.27 -8.23 -4.61
CA TYR A 13 2.68 -8.73 -3.37
C TYR A 13 1.57 -7.80 -2.90
N CYS A 14 0.34 -8.01 -3.38
CA CYS A 14 -0.81 -7.20 -3.01
C CYS A 14 -2.03 -8.07 -2.70
N LEU A 15 -2.63 -7.81 -1.53
CA LEU A 15 -3.97 -8.25 -1.16
C LEU A 15 -4.87 -7.01 -1.10
N ALA A 16 -5.96 -6.99 -1.86
CA ALA A 16 -6.77 -5.79 -1.96
C ALA A 16 -8.28 -6.08 -2.05
N ASN A 17 -9.05 -5.12 -1.57
CA ASN A 17 -10.44 -4.88 -1.89
C ASN A 17 -10.47 -3.52 -2.61
N PRO A 18 -10.42 -3.50 -3.96
CA PRO A 18 -10.20 -2.28 -4.72
C PRO A 18 -11.16 -1.15 -4.35
N GLY A 19 -10.61 0.03 -4.08
CA GLY A 19 -11.35 1.21 -3.63
C GLY A 19 -11.65 1.27 -2.13
N GLU A 20 -11.37 0.22 -1.36
CA GLU A 20 -11.63 0.17 0.09
C GLU A 20 -10.36 -0.04 0.92
N ALA A 21 -9.56 -1.06 0.58
CA ALA A 21 -8.34 -1.39 1.32
C ALA A 21 -7.31 -2.15 0.46
N TYR A 22 -6.02 -1.91 0.72
CA TYR A 22 -4.88 -2.55 0.06
C TYR A 22 -3.81 -2.84 1.11
N ILE A 23 -3.26 -4.05 1.08
CA ILE A 23 -2.16 -4.51 1.91
C ILE A 23 -1.06 -4.96 0.95
N ILE A 24 0.07 -4.25 0.96
CA ILE A 24 1.14 -4.44 0.00
C ILE A 24 2.44 -4.70 0.75
N TYR A 25 3.08 -5.83 0.45
CA TYR A 25 4.39 -6.14 1.00
C TYR A 25 5.50 -5.55 0.13
N SER A 26 6.46 -4.88 0.75
CA SER A 26 7.65 -4.33 0.09
C SER A 26 8.93 -4.84 0.74
N PRO A 27 9.70 -5.68 0.04
CA PRO A 27 11.00 -6.12 0.52
C PRO A 27 12.07 -5.02 0.37
N SER A 28 13.02 -4.98 1.29
CA SER A 28 14.25 -4.18 1.19
C SER A 28 14.04 -2.68 0.93
N ASN A 29 13.03 -2.07 1.54
CA ASN A 29 12.71 -0.63 1.43
C ASN A 29 12.49 -0.16 -0.02
N ALA A 30 11.92 -1.01 -0.87
CA ALA A 30 11.63 -0.66 -2.25
C ALA A 30 10.49 0.36 -2.34
N GLU A 31 10.65 1.32 -3.25
CA GLU A 31 9.56 2.21 -3.66
C GLU A 31 8.43 1.38 -4.32
N ILE A 32 7.19 1.66 -3.93
CA ILE A 32 6.01 0.93 -4.39
C ILE A 32 5.22 1.82 -5.32
N LYS A 33 5.00 1.36 -6.55
CA LYS A 33 4.01 1.93 -7.45
C LYS A 33 2.72 1.13 -7.34
N VAL A 34 1.63 1.79 -6.99
CA VAL A 34 0.30 1.20 -6.75
C VAL A 34 -0.68 1.70 -7.81
N ASP A 35 -1.44 0.77 -8.38
CA ASP A 35 -2.56 1.10 -9.27
C ASP A 35 -3.81 1.42 -8.45
N LEU A 36 -4.13 2.70 -8.34
CA LEU A 36 -5.35 3.19 -7.68
C LEU A 36 -6.35 3.77 -8.69
N ARG A 37 -6.19 3.51 -9.99
CA ARG A 37 -7.03 4.10 -11.05
C ARG A 37 -8.52 3.77 -10.91
N THR A 38 -8.84 2.63 -10.32
CA THR A 38 -10.23 2.20 -10.06
C THR A 38 -10.70 2.52 -8.64
N ALA A 39 -9.82 3.08 -7.79
CA ALA A 39 -10.21 3.57 -6.47
C ALA A 39 -10.77 4.98 -6.59
N TYR A 40 -11.89 5.26 -5.95
CA TYR A 40 -12.47 6.60 -5.91
C TYR A 40 -12.41 7.16 -4.48
N GLY A 41 -12.03 8.44 -4.35
CA GLY A 41 -11.89 9.12 -3.06
C GLY A 41 -10.47 9.02 -2.49
N ARG A 42 -10.34 9.32 -1.19
CA ARG A 42 -9.05 9.31 -0.48
C ARG A 42 -8.85 8.01 0.28
N LEU A 43 -7.61 7.54 0.29
CA LEU A 43 -7.14 6.44 1.11
C LEU A 43 -6.10 6.97 2.09
N LYS A 44 -6.22 6.60 3.36
CA LYS A 44 -5.17 6.77 4.38
C LYS A 44 -3.98 5.91 3.99
N VAL A 45 -2.78 6.40 4.31
CA VAL A 45 -1.51 5.71 4.11
C VAL A 45 -0.93 5.37 5.47
N GLU A 46 -0.59 4.12 5.67
CA GLU A 46 0.09 3.65 6.88
C GLU A 46 1.17 2.63 6.51
N TRP A 47 2.31 2.74 7.19
CA TRP A 47 3.44 1.83 7.02
C TRP A 47 3.60 1.00 8.27
N MET A 48 3.68 -0.32 8.14
CA MET A 48 3.84 -1.25 9.26
C MET A 48 5.11 -2.07 9.09
N HIS A 49 5.86 -2.26 10.18
CA HIS A 49 6.95 -3.21 10.23
C HIS A 49 6.38 -4.64 10.28
N PRO A 50 6.70 -5.54 9.33
CA PRO A 50 6.03 -6.84 9.18
C PRO A 50 6.26 -7.79 10.37
N VAL A 51 7.42 -7.70 11.03
CA VAL A 51 7.76 -8.53 12.21
C VAL A 51 7.31 -7.90 13.53
N LEU A 52 7.67 -6.63 13.77
CA LEU A 52 7.40 -5.95 15.04
C LEU A 52 5.95 -5.45 15.17
N GLY A 53 5.23 -5.28 14.06
CA GLY A 53 3.83 -4.84 14.04
C GLY A 53 3.61 -3.36 14.36
N ASN A 54 4.65 -2.58 14.66
CA ASN A 54 4.52 -1.14 14.85
C ASN A 54 4.23 -0.44 13.51
N SER A 55 3.44 0.62 13.55
CA SER A 55 3.03 1.35 12.36
C SER A 55 3.21 2.87 12.45
N ILE A 56 3.27 3.50 11.28
CA ILE A 56 3.49 4.94 11.08
C ILE A 56 2.43 5.43 10.09
N GLN A 57 1.58 6.35 10.53
CA GLN A 57 0.66 7.05 9.62
C GLN A 57 1.44 8.03 8.74
N ALA A 58 1.16 8.01 7.44
CA ALA A 58 1.88 8.78 6.43
C ALA A 58 0.96 9.67 5.57
N GLY A 59 -0.23 9.99 6.07
CA GLY A 59 -1.17 10.92 5.44
C GLY A 59 -2.20 10.21 4.57
N THR A 60 -2.53 10.80 3.43
CA THR A 60 -3.55 10.29 2.49
C THR A 60 -3.10 10.41 1.05
N VAL A 61 -3.60 9.53 0.20
CA VAL A 61 -3.47 9.58 -1.26
C VAL A 61 -4.85 9.64 -1.90
N ASP A 62 -4.97 10.35 -3.02
CA ASP A 62 -6.17 10.33 -3.85
C ASP A 62 -6.14 9.07 -4.74
N GLY A 63 -7.28 8.40 -4.86
CA GLY A 63 -7.52 7.40 -5.89
C GLY A 63 -7.75 8.04 -7.27
N GLY A 64 -7.87 7.21 -8.31
CA GLY A 64 -8.13 7.63 -9.68
C GLY A 64 -6.88 7.68 -10.56
N GLU A 65 -5.69 7.59 -9.98
CA GLU A 65 -4.42 7.55 -10.71
C GLU A 65 -3.44 6.50 -10.14
N TRP A 66 -2.27 6.38 -10.77
CA TRP A 66 -1.15 5.66 -10.17
C TRP A 66 -0.58 6.46 -8.99
N CYS A 67 -0.18 5.77 -7.93
CA CYS A 67 0.49 6.38 -6.80
C CYS A 67 1.86 5.73 -6.57
N THR A 68 2.85 6.53 -6.20
CA THR A 68 4.18 6.04 -5.82
C THR A 68 4.45 6.40 -4.35
N LEU A 69 4.80 5.40 -3.56
CA LEU A 69 4.95 5.50 -2.11
C LEU A 69 6.28 4.87 -1.68
N LYS A 70 7.04 5.61 -0.87
CA LYS A 70 8.33 5.17 -0.34
C LYS A 70 8.21 4.86 1.16
N PRO A 71 8.69 3.70 1.64
CA PRO A 71 8.67 3.39 3.06
C PRO A 71 9.52 4.40 3.87
N PRO A 72 9.07 4.79 5.08
CA PRO A 72 9.81 5.71 5.95
C PRO A 72 10.91 4.99 6.75
N LEU A 73 10.99 3.66 6.69
CA LEU A 73 11.86 2.80 7.48
C LEU A 73 12.76 1.97 6.55
N GLU A 74 13.95 1.63 7.02
CA GLU A 74 14.81 0.66 6.35
C GLU A 74 14.28 -0.78 6.53
N GLY A 75 14.63 -1.66 5.59
CA GLY A 75 14.21 -3.06 5.61
C GLY A 75 12.82 -3.30 5.03
N ASP A 76 12.23 -4.44 5.40
CA ASP A 76 10.94 -4.86 4.88
C ASP A 76 9.81 -4.03 5.50
N SER A 77 8.79 -3.76 4.70
CA SER A 77 7.64 -2.97 5.14
C SER A 77 6.34 -3.48 4.54
N VAL A 78 5.24 -3.20 5.24
CA VAL A 78 3.88 -3.38 4.73
C VAL A 78 3.26 -2.01 4.55
N LEU A 79 2.87 -1.69 3.31
CA LEU A 79 2.05 -0.55 3.01
C LEU A 79 0.57 -0.93 3.17
N LEU A 80 -0.14 -0.15 3.97
CA LEU A 80 -1.58 -0.22 4.16
C LEU A 80 -2.21 1.02 3.53
N LEU A 81 -3.14 0.82 2.60
CA LEU A 81 -4.01 1.87 2.08
C LEU A 81 -5.45 1.53 2.45
N TYR A 82 -6.19 2.44 3.07
CA TYR A 82 -7.57 2.16 3.48
C TYR A 82 -8.40 3.43 3.67
N LYS A 83 -9.73 3.35 3.54
CA LYS A 83 -10.63 4.48 3.82
C LYS A 83 -10.64 4.90 5.30
#